data_AF-A0A3M1K9X4-F1
#
_entry.id   AF-A0A3M1K9X4-F1
#
_cell.length_a   1.000
_cell.length_b   1.000
_cell.length_c   1.000
_cell.angle_alpha   90.00
_cell.angle_beta   90.00
_cell.angle_gamma   90.00
#
_symmetry.space_group_name_H-M   'P 1'
#
loop_
_entity.id
_entity.type
_entity.pdbx_description
1 polymer ?
#
loop_
_entity_poly.entity_id
_entity_poly.type
_entity_poly.pdbx_seq_one_letter_code
_entity_poly.pdbx_strand_id
1 'polypeptide(L)' 'MVDIYGPNDEIASLDLALEAMYYGYQRMTAEPDARLRELGLARVHHRIVYFLARTPDCSVGGLINRMRVTKQYLNAPLRR' A
#
# COMPACT_ATOMS: atom_id res chain seq x y z
N MET A 1 33.84 -12.33 -25.60
CA MET A 1 32.75 -13.31 -25.40
C MET A 1 31.84 -12.69 -24.35
N VAL A 2 30.68 -12.24 -24.82
CA VAL A 2 29.59 -11.51 -24.13
C VAL A 2 30.01 -10.21 -23.41
N ASP A 3 29.95 -9.13 -24.19
CA ASP A 3 29.72 -7.78 -23.66
C ASP A 3 28.29 -7.72 -23.12
N ILE A 4 28.14 -7.57 -21.80
CA ILE A 4 26.83 -7.48 -21.11
C ILE A 4 26.45 -6.02 -20.80
N TYR A 5 27.26 -5.04 -21.23
CA TYR A 5 27.07 -3.64 -20.85
C TYR A 5 27.24 -2.68 -22.04
N GLY A 6 26.18 -2.58 -22.86
CA GLY A 6 25.90 -1.37 -23.64
C GLY A 6 24.55 -1.46 -24.37
N PRO A 7 23.80 -0.34 -24.55
CA PRO A 7 23.57 0.80 -23.67
C PRO A 7 22.27 0.61 -22.89
N ASN A 8 22.34 0.52 -21.56
CA ASN A 8 21.21 0.14 -20.70
C ASN A 8 20.49 1.36 -20.09
N ASP A 9 20.53 2.51 -20.79
CA ASP A 9 19.94 3.77 -20.32
C ASP A 9 18.45 3.62 -19.99
N GLU A 10 17.74 2.74 -20.69
CA GLU A 10 16.33 2.43 -20.43
C GLU A 10 16.15 1.67 -19.10
N ILE A 11 16.96 0.65 -18.80
CA ILE A 11 16.90 -0.06 -17.51
C ILE A 11 17.34 0.86 -16.36
N ALA A 12 18.42 1.64 -16.56
CA ALA A 12 18.85 2.64 -15.58
C ALA A 12 17.76 3.71 -15.34
N SER A 13 17.00 4.09 -16.38
CA SER A 13 15.87 5.00 -16.24
C SER A 13 14.66 4.37 -15.54
N LEU A 14 14.43 3.07 -15.73
CA LEU A 14 13.38 2.31 -15.05
C LEU A 14 13.69 2.15 -13.56
N ASP A 15 14.94 1.86 -13.21
CA ASP A 15 15.39 1.80 -11.81
C ASP A 15 15.22 3.15 -11.12
N LEU A 16 15.62 4.24 -11.78
CA LEU A 16 15.41 5.60 -11.27
C LEU A 16 13.91 5.94 -11.10
N ALA A 17 13.06 5.52 -12.05
CA ALA A 17 11.62 5.70 -11.96
C ALA A 17 11.02 4.90 -10.79
N LEU A 18 11.45 3.66 -10.58
CA LEU A 18 11.03 2.82 -9.46
C LEU A 18 11.43 3.43 -8.11
N GLU A 19 12.66 3.93 -7.99
CA GLU A 19 13.13 4.64 -6.80
C GLU A 19 12.34 5.92 -6.54
N ALA A 20 12.08 6.72 -7.57
CA ALA A 20 11.27 7.92 -7.46
C ALA A 20 9.84 7.60 -6.99
N MET A 21 9.22 6.53 -7.53
CA MET A 21 7.92 6.05 -7.06
C MET A 21 7.97 5.58 -5.61
N TYR A 22 9.01 4.85 -5.21
CA TYR A 22 9.19 4.38 -3.85
C TYR A 22 9.28 5.54 -2.85
N TYR A 23 10.20 6.49 -3.07
CA TYR A 23 10.37 7.64 -2.18
C TYR A 23 9.17 8.58 -2.21
N GLY A 24 8.57 8.81 -3.38
CA GLY A 24 7.35 9.59 -3.53
C GLY A 24 6.20 9.00 -2.73
N TYR A 25 5.95 7.69 -2.88
CA TYR A 25 4.93 6.99 -2.09
C TYR A 25 5.23 7.03 -0.60
N GLN A 26 6.49 6.77 -0.18
CA GLN A 26 6.90 6.81 1.22
C GLN A 26 6.66 8.20 1.85
N ARG A 27 7.03 9.27 1.16
CA ARG A 27 6.85 10.65 1.63
C ARG A 27 5.38 11.04 1.69
N MET A 28 4.62 10.75 0.63
CA MET A 28 3.17 11.01 0.56
C MET A 28 2.42 10.35 1.73
N THR A 29 2.95 9.24 2.21
CA THR A 29 2.29 8.44 3.23
C THR A 29 2.77 8.67 4.66
N ALA A 30 3.88 9.38 4.86
CA ALA A 30 4.51 9.52 6.16
C ALA A 30 3.67 10.33 7.16
N GLU A 31 3.16 11.49 6.74
CA GLU A 31 2.36 12.36 7.61
C GLU A 31 1.00 11.73 7.98
N PRO A 32 0.22 11.15 7.04
CA PRO A 32 -0.99 10.41 7.40
C PRO A 32 -0.73 9.26 8.38
N ASP A 33 0.37 8.53 8.21
CA ASP A 33 0.73 7.44 9.15
C ASP A 33 1.15 7.95 10.52
N ALA A 34 1.80 9.11 10.60
CA ALA A 34 2.08 9.75 11.87
C ALA A 34 0.78 10.09 12.60
N ARG A 35 -0.17 10.71 11.90
CA ARG A 35 -1.47 11.07 12.47
C ARG A 35 -2.30 9.86 12.88
N LEU A 36 -2.31 8.79 12.08
CA LEU A 36 -2.99 7.54 12.45
C LEU A 36 -2.41 6.94 13.74
N ARG A 37 -1.08 7.02 13.90
CA ARG A 37 -0.39 6.48 15.08
C ARG A 37 -0.77 7.19 16.37
N GLU A 38 -0.99 8.50 16.31
CA GLU A 38 -1.51 9.29 17.44
C GLU A 38 -2.89 8.80 17.91
N LEU A 39 -3.67 8.19 17.02
CA LEU A 39 -4.96 7.59 17.31
C LEU A 39 -4.88 6.09 17.67
N GLY A 40 -3.66 5.53 17.78
CA GLY A 40 -3.45 4.08 17.97
C GLY A 40 -3.78 3.25 16.72
N LEU A 41 -3.97 3.89 15.57
CA LEU A 41 -4.35 3.25 14.31
C LEU A 41 -3.13 3.05 13.40
N ALA A 42 -3.20 1.96 12.63
CA ALA A 42 -2.30 1.70 11.50
C ALA A 42 -3.02 1.93 10.16
N ARG A 43 -2.25 2.07 9.08
CA ARG A 43 -2.75 2.23 7.70
C ARG A 43 -3.83 1.23 7.28
N VAL A 44 -3.76 0.00 7.77
CA VAL A 44 -4.78 -1.01 7.46
C VAL A 44 -6.18 -0.58 7.93
N HIS A 45 -6.29 0.07 9.10
CA HIS A 45 -7.58 0.59 9.59
C HIS A 45 -8.09 1.70 8.68
N HIS A 46 -7.21 2.61 8.25
CA HIS A 46 -7.59 3.65 7.28
C HIS A 46 -8.08 3.05 5.96
N ARG A 47 -7.40 2.03 5.42
CA ARG A 47 -7.84 1.32 4.20
C ARG A 47 -9.21 0.67 4.39
N ILE A 48 -9.45 0.03 5.53
CA ILE A 48 -10.75 -0.59 5.87
C ILE A 48 -11.86 0.47 5.81
N VAL A 49 -11.70 1.57 6.56
CA VAL A 49 -12.69 2.65 6.60
C VAL A 49 -12.92 3.27 5.23
N TYR A 50 -11.85 3.51 4.46
CA TYR A 50 -11.93 4.05 3.10
C TYR A 50 -12.83 3.21 2.18
N PHE A 51 -12.70 1.88 2.23
CA PHE A 51 -13.47 0.96 1.39
C PHE A 51 -14.90 0.76 1.91
N LEU A 52 -15.09 0.70 3.23
CA LEU A 52 -16.43 0.64 3.83
C LEU A 52 -17.25 1.87 3.47
N ALA A 53 -16.68 3.06 3.57
CA ALA A 53 -17.35 4.31 3.20
C ALA A 53 -17.79 4.38 1.72
N ARG A 54 -17.19 3.56 0.85
CA ARG A 54 -17.47 3.50 -0.60
C ARG A 54 -18.24 2.25 -1.02
N THR A 55 -18.54 1.37 -0.08
CA THR A 55 -19.23 0.12 -0.33
C THR A 55 -20.27 -0.08 0.80
N PRO A 56 -21.44 0.56 0.71
CA PRO A 56 -22.52 0.35 1.67
C PRO A 56 -22.84 -1.14 1.80
N ASP A 57 -23.18 -1.57 3.02
CA ASP A 57 -23.59 -2.94 3.34
C ASP A 57 -22.56 -4.04 2.97
N CYS A 58 -21.28 -3.67 2.88
CA CYS A 58 -20.22 -4.61 2.55
C CYS A 58 -19.99 -5.63 3.67
N SER A 59 -20.11 -6.92 3.34
CA SER A 59 -19.72 -8.00 4.25
C SER A 59 -18.20 -8.07 4.43
N VAL A 60 -17.75 -8.71 5.52
CA VAL A 60 -16.31 -8.97 5.76
C VAL A 60 -15.67 -9.73 4.58
N GLY A 61 -16.40 -10.69 3.99
CA GLY A 61 -15.96 -11.41 2.80
C GLY A 61 -15.82 -10.50 1.57
N GLY A 62 -16.75 -9.55 1.39
CA GLY A 62 -16.68 -8.53 0.35
C GLY A 62 -15.44 -7.63 0.50
N LEU A 63 -15.12 -7.24 1.73
CA LEU A 63 -13.96 -6.40 2.02
C LEU A 63 -12.64 -7.12 1.73
N ILE A 64 -12.52 -8.41 2.09
CA ILE A 64 -11.36 -9.27 1.77
C ILE A 64 -11.13 -9.31 0.27
N ASN A 65 -12.19 -9.58 -0.51
CA ASN A 65 -12.12 -9.66 -1.96
C ASN A 65 -11.72 -8.31 -2.58
N ARG A 66 -12.29 -7.21 -2.08
CA ARG A 66 -12.01 -5.86 -2.59
C ARG A 66 -10.60 -5.38 -2.26
N MET A 67 -10.12 -5.67 -1.05
CA MET A 67 -8.78 -5.27 -0.60
C MET A 67 -7.68 -6.20 -1.11
N ARG A 68 -8.03 -7.37 -1.67
CA ARG A 68 -7.12 -8.45 -2.09
C ARG A 68 -6.17 -8.86 -0.95
N VAL A 69 -6.73 -9.09 0.23
CA VAL A 69 -6.00 -9.49 1.44
C VAL A 69 -6.53 -10.82 1.97
N THR A 70 -5.81 -11.44 2.91
CA THR A 70 -6.28 -12.66 3.58
C THR A 70 -7.22 -12.35 4.75
N LYS A 71 -8.01 -13.34 5.18
CA LYS A 71 -8.82 -13.26 6.40
C LYS A 71 -7.97 -12.90 7.62
N GLN A 72 -6.80 -13.52 7.75
CA GLN A 72 -5.86 -13.35 8.86
C GLN A 72 -5.35 -11.91 8.93
N TYR A 73 -5.02 -11.33 7.78
CA TYR A 73 -4.58 -9.94 7.67
C TYR A 73 -5.68 -8.96 8.13
N LEU A 74 -6.95 -9.24 7.78
CA LEU A 74 -8.06 -8.38 8.12
C LEU A 74 -8.55 -8.55 9.57
N ASN A 75 -8.46 -9.74 10.14
CA ASN A 75 -8.97 -10.03 11.48
C ASN A 75 -8.23 -9.26 12.59
N ALA A 76 -6.91 -9.09 12.49
CA ALA A 76 -6.13 -8.39 13.51
C ALA A 76 -6.56 -6.92 13.72
N PRO A 77 -6.70 -6.09 12.68
CA PRO A 77 -7.16 -4.70 12.82
C PRO A 77 -8.65 -4.55 13.11
N LEU A 78 -9.50 -5.54 12.79
CA LEU A 78 -10.93 -5.49 13.15
C LEU A 78 -11.20 -5.81 14.63
N ARG A 79 -10.20 -6.33 15.35
CA ARG A 79 -10.31 -6.72 16.77
C ARG A 79 -9.78 -5.67 17.73
N ARG A 80 -9.17 -4.60 17.22
CA ARG A 80 -8.68 -3.46 18.00
C ARG A 80 -9.67 -2.32 17.86
#